data_AF-A0A1G9TES5-F1
#
_entry.id   AF-A0A1G9TES5-F1
#
_cell.length_a   1.000
_cell.length_b   1.000
_cell.length_c   1.000
_cell.angle_alpha   90.00
_cell.angle_beta   90.00
_cell.angle_gamma   90.00
#
_symmetry.space_group_name_H-M   'P 1'
#
loop_
_entity.id
_entity.type
_entity.pdbx_description
1 polymer ?
#
loop_
_entity_poly.entity_id
_entity_poly.type
_entity_poly.pdbx_seq_one_letter_code
_entity_poly.pdbx_strand_id
1 'polypeptide(L)'
;MAYPTAKIEIFVGGQWVDITDDVYLRARISITQGRRDQASRPGPARCRFYLKNTAAAKYSPVNPTGEYYGLLNIDTPVRVSVNPAVAQRFRFFGDIPSFPLERNRTDKDRWVAVDAFGPLYGLQRRSAPPQDTLRRHIDAHGPLAYWPGTDGENAIQGTEVTGGGSPLRSVGEAGSFYQGQPNWGRGQLASWLDPVVELPAQTIGYVTATISPRTINAWSVDHVVNSRGPGNVTSLQVYDTGAQSATVPRVEWRIDEWGSGSFNQVQLRITERLDASSTTAILATINAPGIYDGGVHHLRLKVTDDGAGGLAWELYIDGISVASGTRATVFRPLEQAVFRWSLVEGGGVPTESVPFGHLTYWGPNAPAAIDTWRAVQGHVRELAGRRIERLCAEQSVPLQVNGDLDTSPAMGPQRPGKFLDLLASAAAVDGGVLHEARDEFALAYRTNASRYNQGL
;
A
#
# COMPACT_ATOMS: atom_id res chain seq x y z
N MET A 1 8.60 -38.96 36.53
CA MET A 1 8.06 -37.99 35.55
C MET A 1 9.19 -37.70 34.56
N ALA A 2 9.01 -37.93 33.27
CA ALA A 2 10.05 -37.60 32.28
C ALA A 2 10.05 -36.09 32.01
N TYR A 3 11.22 -35.46 31.99
CA TYR A 3 11.34 -34.07 31.55
C TYR A 3 11.17 -34.01 30.02
N PRO A 4 10.44 -33.02 29.48
CA PRO A 4 10.27 -32.89 28.04
C PRO A 4 11.60 -32.59 27.37
N THR A 5 12.03 -33.44 26.44
CA THR A 5 13.24 -33.21 25.65
C THR A 5 13.02 -32.05 24.68
N ALA A 6 13.99 -31.14 24.60
CA ALA A 6 13.96 -30.02 23.66
C ALA A 6 14.67 -30.39 22.36
N LYS A 7 14.29 -29.72 21.26
CA LYS A 7 14.99 -29.73 19.97
C LYS A 7 15.18 -28.29 19.50
N ILE A 8 16.38 -27.94 19.05
CA ILE A 8 16.75 -26.62 18.52
C ILE A 8 17.23 -26.83 17.08
N GLU A 9 16.61 -26.11 16.13
CA GLU A 9 16.94 -26.23 14.71
C GLU A 9 17.17 -24.84 14.11
N ILE A 10 18.20 -24.69 13.27
CA ILE A 10 18.48 -23.46 12.49
C ILE A 10 18.27 -23.70 11.00
N PHE A 11 17.89 -22.66 10.26
CA PHE A 11 17.72 -22.73 8.82
C PHE A 11 18.98 -22.26 8.09
N VAL A 12 19.72 -23.19 7.50
CA VAL A 12 21.00 -22.95 6.79
C VAL A 12 21.04 -23.75 5.50
N GLY A 13 21.63 -23.19 4.44
CA GLY A 13 21.74 -23.89 3.14
C GLY A 13 20.41 -24.34 2.53
N GLY A 14 19.30 -23.67 2.86
CA GLY A 14 17.96 -23.99 2.36
C GLY A 14 17.21 -25.09 3.14
N GLN A 15 17.76 -25.57 4.27
CA GLN A 15 17.14 -26.64 5.07
C GLN A 15 17.23 -26.37 6.58
N TRP A 16 16.36 -27.05 7.35
CA TRP A 16 16.41 -27.02 8.82
C TRP A 16 17.40 -28.07 9.34
N VAL A 17 18.47 -27.61 10.00
CA VAL A 17 19.50 -28.46 10.61
C VAL A 17 19.29 -28.51 12.12
N ASP A 18 19.29 -29.72 12.69
CA ASP A 18 19.24 -29.93 14.14
C ASP A 18 20.61 -29.66 14.76
N ILE A 19 20.65 -28.79 15.76
CA ILE A 19 21.88 -28.39 16.46
C ILE A 19 21.80 -28.70 17.96
N THR A 20 20.86 -29.55 18.38
CA THR A 20 20.54 -29.83 19.79
C THR A 20 21.74 -30.33 20.60
N ASP A 21 22.62 -31.13 20.00
CA ASP A 21 23.85 -31.65 20.66
C ASP A 21 24.92 -30.57 20.88
N ASP A 22 24.90 -29.49 20.10
CA ASP A 22 25.76 -28.30 20.27
C ASP A 22 25.15 -27.25 21.23
N VAL A 23 23.97 -27.52 21.82
CA VAL A 23 23.27 -26.64 22.79
C VAL A 23 23.46 -27.13 24.23
N TYR A 24 23.78 -26.22 25.16
CA TYR A 24 23.94 -26.58 26.57
C TYR A 24 22.60 -26.80 27.29
N LEU A 25 21.97 -27.97 27.09
CA LEU A 25 20.69 -28.33 27.70
C LEU A 25 20.69 -28.35 29.24
N ARG A 26 21.86 -28.29 29.90
CA ARG A 26 21.99 -28.12 31.36
C ARG A 26 21.80 -26.67 31.81
N ALA A 27 22.04 -25.69 30.95
CA ALA A 27 21.52 -24.34 31.14
C ALA A 27 20.07 -24.28 30.65
N ARG A 28 19.24 -23.47 31.31
CA ARG A 28 17.83 -23.34 30.92
C ARG A 28 17.73 -22.56 29.61
N ILE A 29 17.23 -23.23 28.56
CA ILE A 29 16.63 -22.54 27.41
C ILE A 29 15.50 -21.66 27.96
N SER A 30 15.56 -20.36 27.68
CA SER A 30 14.64 -19.38 28.24
C SER A 30 13.90 -18.66 27.13
N ILE A 31 12.59 -18.91 27.02
CA ILE A 31 11.69 -18.24 26.08
C ILE A 31 10.85 -17.23 26.88
N THR A 32 11.05 -15.95 26.60
CA THR A 32 10.19 -14.85 27.08
C THR A 32 9.26 -14.41 25.95
N GLN A 33 7.97 -14.23 26.22
CA GLN A 33 6.95 -13.85 25.22
C GLN A 33 6.01 -12.78 25.77
N GLY A 34 5.47 -11.95 24.88
CA GLY A 34 4.30 -11.10 25.14
C GLY A 34 4.60 -9.75 25.80
N ARG A 35 3.58 -9.24 26.51
CA ARG A 35 3.55 -7.91 27.12
C ARG A 35 4.06 -7.98 28.56
N ARG A 36 5.09 -7.21 28.89
CA ARG A 36 5.52 -7.00 30.28
C ARG A 36 4.48 -6.19 31.03
N ASP A 37 4.41 -6.34 32.35
CA ASP A 37 3.54 -5.54 33.21
C ASP A 37 3.73 -4.04 32.95
N GLN A 38 2.63 -3.29 32.97
CA GLN A 38 2.52 -1.85 32.72
C GLN A 38 2.97 -1.35 31.33
N ALA A 39 3.69 -2.14 30.51
CA ALA A 39 4.04 -1.75 29.14
C ALA A 39 2.77 -1.51 28.31
N SER A 40 2.80 -0.55 27.37
CA SER A 40 1.64 -0.24 26.51
C SER A 40 1.49 -1.21 25.33
N ARG A 41 2.55 -1.93 24.96
CA ARG A 41 2.65 -2.79 23.77
C ARG A 41 3.31 -4.15 24.12
N PRO A 42 3.04 -5.23 23.36
CA PRO A 42 3.85 -6.44 23.44
C PRO A 42 5.31 -6.15 23.05
N GLY A 43 6.26 -6.76 23.75
CA GLY A 43 7.65 -6.78 23.31
C GLY A 43 7.89 -8.00 22.41
N PRO A 44 8.90 -7.98 21.51
CA PRO A 44 9.28 -9.15 20.75
C PRO A 44 9.65 -10.31 21.69
N ALA A 45 9.20 -11.51 21.34
CA ALA A 45 9.63 -12.74 21.98
C ALA A 45 11.15 -12.86 21.92
N ARG A 46 11.74 -13.49 22.93
CA ARG A 46 13.18 -13.75 23.01
C ARG A 46 13.42 -15.18 23.45
N CYS A 47 14.13 -15.95 22.63
CA CYS A 47 14.67 -17.24 23.03
C CYS A 47 16.16 -17.10 23.28
N ARG A 48 16.60 -17.36 24.52
CA ARG A 48 18.00 -17.46 24.89
C ARG A 48 18.39 -18.92 25.11
N PHE A 49 19.45 -19.34 24.44
CA PHE A 49 20.11 -20.63 24.61
C PHE A 49 21.64 -20.42 24.58
N TYR A 50 22.41 -21.49 24.71
CA TYR A 50 23.86 -21.44 24.82
C TYR A 50 24.51 -22.43 23.86
N LEU A 51 25.30 -21.96 22.90
CA LEU A 51 25.99 -22.79 21.92
C LEU A 51 27.42 -23.12 22.32
N LYS A 52 27.89 -24.30 21.92
CA LYS A 52 29.27 -24.75 22.12
C LYS A 52 30.24 -23.94 21.24
N ASN A 53 31.23 -23.30 21.85
CA ASN A 53 32.29 -22.57 21.15
C ASN A 53 33.65 -23.23 21.39
N THR A 54 33.93 -24.28 20.62
CA THR A 54 35.19 -25.03 20.63
C THR A 54 36.20 -24.45 19.63
N ALA A 55 37.40 -25.04 19.57
CA ALA A 55 38.41 -24.70 18.57
C ALA A 55 37.95 -24.92 17.11
N ALA A 56 36.84 -25.64 16.85
CA ALA A 56 36.26 -25.78 15.51
C ALA A 56 35.44 -24.54 15.07
N ALA A 57 34.89 -23.78 16.02
CA ALA A 57 34.08 -22.57 15.79
C ALA A 57 33.07 -22.68 14.62
N LYS A 58 32.28 -23.77 14.61
CA LYS A 58 31.23 -24.06 13.60
C LYS A 58 30.31 -22.86 13.33
N TYR A 59 29.91 -22.19 14.40
CA TYR A 59 28.92 -21.11 14.41
C TYR A 59 29.53 -19.72 14.23
N SER A 60 30.82 -19.57 13.91
CA SER A 60 31.42 -18.26 13.65
C SER A 60 31.30 -17.90 12.16
N PRO A 61 30.56 -16.82 11.79
CA PRO A 61 30.43 -16.41 10.39
C PRO A 61 31.76 -15.96 9.75
N VAL A 62 32.79 -15.68 10.56
CA VAL A 62 34.11 -15.18 10.13
C VAL A 62 35.20 -16.25 10.14
N ASN A 63 34.83 -17.54 10.23
CA ASN A 63 35.75 -18.67 10.28
C ASN A 63 35.68 -19.51 8.97
N PRO A 64 36.60 -19.34 8.00
CA PRO A 64 36.49 -19.98 6.68
C PRO A 64 36.50 -21.51 6.65
N THR A 65 36.87 -22.16 7.77
CA THR A 65 36.83 -23.63 7.93
C THR A 65 35.74 -24.09 8.89
N GLY A 66 34.76 -23.23 9.21
CA GLY A 66 33.60 -23.56 10.03
C GLY A 66 32.51 -24.25 9.22
N GLU A 67 31.80 -25.21 9.84
CA GLU A 67 30.76 -26.03 9.21
C GLU A 67 29.67 -25.23 8.48
N TYR A 68 29.32 -24.05 9.01
CA TYR A 68 28.29 -23.16 8.44
C TYR A 68 28.86 -21.86 7.84
N TYR A 69 30.15 -21.83 7.51
CA TYR A 69 30.77 -20.65 6.87
C TYR A 69 30.08 -20.33 5.53
N GLY A 70 29.72 -19.05 5.33
CA GLY A 70 28.93 -18.61 4.17
C GLY A 70 27.46 -19.05 4.17
N LEU A 71 27.00 -19.83 5.17
CA LEU A 71 25.61 -20.26 5.32
C LEU A 71 24.87 -19.55 6.47
N LEU A 72 25.61 -18.99 7.44
CA LEU A 72 25.07 -18.14 8.50
C LEU A 72 24.84 -16.71 8.00
N ASN A 73 23.59 -16.29 7.96
CA ASN A 73 23.19 -14.93 7.57
C ASN A 73 22.94 -14.04 8.80
N ILE A 74 22.87 -12.73 8.58
CA ILE A 74 22.17 -11.82 9.51
C ILE A 74 20.70 -12.24 9.55
N ASP A 75 20.11 -12.24 10.74
CA ASP A 75 18.74 -12.70 11.01
C ASP A 75 18.50 -14.14 10.46
N THR A 76 19.39 -15.09 10.82
CA THR A 76 19.25 -16.52 10.48
C THR A 76 18.08 -17.15 11.25
N PRO A 77 17.11 -17.81 10.58
CA PRO A 77 15.96 -18.39 11.28
C PRO A 77 16.32 -19.53 12.22
N VAL A 78 15.65 -19.59 13.37
CA VAL A 78 15.76 -20.63 14.39
C VAL A 78 14.38 -21.00 14.92
N ARG A 79 14.19 -22.29 15.22
CA ARG A 79 12.97 -22.79 15.88
C ARG A 79 13.32 -23.69 17.05
N VAL A 80 12.49 -23.65 18.08
CA VAL A 80 12.63 -24.46 19.29
C VAL A 80 11.34 -25.22 19.55
N SER A 81 11.46 -26.52 19.84
CA SER A 81 10.34 -27.42 20.11
C SER A 81 10.63 -28.36 21.27
N VAL A 82 9.58 -29.03 21.76
CA VAL A 82 9.64 -30.03 22.82
C VAL A 82 8.95 -31.33 22.42
N ASN A 83 9.34 -32.44 23.05
CA ASN A 83 8.86 -33.81 22.81
C ASN A 83 9.02 -34.30 21.34
N PRO A 84 10.18 -34.08 20.67
CA PRO A 84 10.36 -34.41 19.26
C PRO A 84 10.12 -35.89 18.92
N ALA A 85 10.37 -36.80 19.86
CA ALA A 85 10.23 -38.25 19.67
C ALA A 85 8.79 -38.81 19.89
N VAL A 86 7.81 -37.97 20.20
CA VAL A 86 6.41 -38.41 20.49
C VAL A 86 5.39 -37.51 19.81
N ALA A 87 5.49 -36.21 20.02
CA ALA A 87 4.61 -35.20 19.43
C ALA A 87 5.35 -33.86 19.52
N GLN A 88 6.11 -33.53 18.47
CA GLN A 88 6.92 -32.31 18.40
C GLN A 88 6.01 -31.08 18.53
N ARG A 89 6.13 -30.36 19.66
CA ARG A 89 5.38 -29.12 19.90
C ARG A 89 6.35 -27.95 19.89
N PHE A 90 6.26 -27.12 18.87
CA PHE A 90 7.01 -25.87 18.79
C PHE A 90 6.62 -24.91 19.93
N ARG A 91 7.59 -24.07 20.32
CA ARG A 91 7.50 -23.12 21.44
C ARG A 91 8.00 -21.73 21.08
N PHE A 92 8.86 -21.63 20.07
CA PHE A 92 9.42 -20.39 19.56
C PHE A 92 9.83 -20.58 18.09
N PHE A 93 9.51 -19.60 17.27
CA PHE A 93 10.15 -19.29 15.99
C PHE A 93 10.67 -17.86 16.06
N GLY A 94 11.78 -17.59 15.39
CA GLY A 94 12.42 -16.28 15.38
C GLY A 94 13.76 -16.32 14.67
N ASP A 95 14.49 -15.22 14.70
CA ASP A 95 15.76 -15.06 14.00
C ASP A 95 16.92 -14.80 14.97
N ILE A 96 18.12 -15.26 14.59
CA ILE A 96 19.41 -14.98 15.25
C ILE A 96 20.10 -13.86 14.46
N PRO A 97 20.16 -12.61 14.97
CA PRO A 97 20.72 -11.49 14.21
C PRO A 97 22.23 -11.58 14.00
N SER A 98 22.93 -12.24 14.93
CA SER A 98 24.38 -12.36 14.96
C SER A 98 24.81 -13.57 15.78
N PHE A 99 25.64 -14.43 15.21
CA PHE A 99 26.28 -15.53 15.93
C PHE A 99 27.61 -15.09 16.59
N PRO A 100 28.17 -15.89 17.53
CA PRO A 100 29.45 -15.60 18.17
C PRO A 100 30.61 -15.48 17.17
N LEU A 101 31.24 -14.31 17.10
CA LEU A 101 32.34 -14.04 16.16
C LEU A 101 33.66 -14.72 16.60
N GLU A 102 33.99 -14.67 17.90
CA GLU A 102 35.30 -15.07 18.42
C GLU A 102 35.49 -16.61 18.50
N ARG A 103 36.48 -17.11 17.76
CA ARG A 103 36.99 -18.48 17.88
C ARG A 103 37.86 -18.63 19.12
N ASN A 104 37.50 -19.55 20.02
CA ASN A 104 38.36 -19.89 21.15
C ASN A 104 39.53 -20.81 20.71
N ARG A 105 40.73 -20.60 21.26
CA ARG A 105 41.91 -21.46 21.05
C ARG A 105 42.07 -22.56 22.10
N THR A 106 41.24 -22.57 23.15
CA THR A 106 41.29 -23.54 24.25
C THR A 106 40.14 -24.54 24.13
N ASP A 107 40.44 -25.83 24.03
CA ASP A 107 39.41 -26.89 23.92
C ASP A 107 38.83 -27.29 25.28
N LYS A 108 38.54 -26.30 26.13
CA LYS A 108 37.80 -26.45 27.38
C LYS A 108 36.36 -26.01 27.13
N ASP A 109 35.38 -26.84 27.48
CA ASP A 109 33.95 -26.59 27.24
C ASP A 109 33.54 -25.15 27.62
N ARG A 110 33.36 -24.32 26.60
CA ARG A 110 32.88 -22.94 26.71
C ARG A 110 31.62 -22.78 25.90
N TRP A 111 30.67 -22.09 26.52
CA TRP A 111 29.31 -21.93 26.04
C TRP A 111 29.03 -20.45 25.90
N VAL A 112 28.59 -20.02 24.71
CA VAL A 112 28.26 -18.61 24.44
C VAL A 112 26.76 -18.46 24.36
N ALA A 113 26.22 -17.45 25.05
CA ALA A 113 24.79 -17.14 24.98
C ALA A 113 24.44 -16.65 23.56
N VAL A 114 23.43 -17.26 22.96
CA VAL A 114 22.79 -16.80 21.73
C VAL A 114 21.41 -16.30 22.09
N ASP A 115 21.07 -15.11 21.59
CA ASP A 115 19.74 -14.52 21.68
C ASP A 115 19.12 -14.53 20.28
N ALA A 116 17.97 -15.20 20.17
CA ALA A 116 17.06 -15.09 19.04
C ALA A 116 15.82 -14.30 19.45
N PHE A 117 15.21 -13.57 18.53
CA PHE A 117 13.96 -12.84 18.78
C PHE A 117 12.88 -13.18 17.76
N GLY A 118 11.61 -13.04 18.15
CA GLY A 118 10.46 -13.32 17.28
C GLY A 118 10.21 -12.27 16.19
N PRO A 119 9.22 -12.50 15.30
CA PRO A 119 8.91 -11.65 14.15
C PRO A 119 8.75 -10.15 14.44
N LEU A 120 8.28 -9.76 15.65
CA LEU A 120 8.13 -8.36 16.01
C LEU A 120 9.47 -7.59 16.03
N TYR A 121 10.62 -8.28 16.16
CA TYR A 121 11.94 -7.65 16.14
C TYR A 121 12.31 -7.11 14.76
N GLY A 122 12.09 -7.92 13.72
CA GLY A 122 12.26 -7.50 12.32
C GLY A 122 11.28 -6.38 11.97
N LEU A 123 10.02 -6.50 12.38
CA LEU A 123 8.98 -5.50 12.13
C LEU A 123 9.24 -4.17 12.87
N GLN A 124 9.83 -4.19 14.07
CA GLN A 124 10.23 -2.97 14.79
C GLN A 124 11.44 -2.27 14.15
N ARG A 125 12.34 -3.02 13.49
CA ARG A 125 13.46 -2.46 12.72
C ARG A 125 13.00 -1.90 11.36
N ARG A 126 12.05 -2.55 10.70
CA ARG A 126 11.49 -2.16 9.38
C ARG A 126 10.45 -1.03 9.50
N SER A 127 10.90 0.14 9.99
CA SER A 127 10.08 1.35 10.03
C SER A 127 10.02 2.04 8.66
N ALA A 128 9.22 1.50 7.74
CA ALA A 128 8.79 2.25 6.55
C ALA A 128 8.14 3.61 6.94
N PRO A 129 8.17 4.63 6.06
CA PRO A 129 7.40 5.85 6.26
C PRO A 129 5.90 5.53 6.44
N PRO A 130 5.17 6.27 7.28
CA PRO A 130 3.71 6.19 7.27
C PRO A 130 3.19 6.64 5.89
N GLN A 131 2.22 5.91 5.37
CA GLN A 131 1.50 6.21 4.14
C GLN A 131 0.00 6.03 4.41
N ASP A 132 -0.84 6.87 3.81
CA ASP A 132 -2.29 6.67 3.83
C ASP A 132 -2.73 5.33 3.19
N THR A 133 -4.01 5.04 3.37
CA THR A 133 -4.69 3.80 2.91
C THR A 133 -4.73 3.67 1.39
N LEU A 134 -5.04 4.74 0.67
CA LEU A 134 -5.08 4.77 -0.78
C LEU A 134 -3.68 4.61 -1.37
N ARG A 135 -2.68 5.25 -0.78
CA ARG A 135 -1.27 5.16 -1.19
C ARG A 135 -0.75 3.72 -1.10
N ARG A 136 -0.97 3.02 0.02
CA ARG A 136 -0.58 1.61 0.17
C ARG A 136 -1.36 0.68 -0.76
N HIS A 137 -2.67 0.91 -0.94
CA HIS A 137 -3.49 0.15 -1.89
C HIS A 137 -2.98 0.28 -3.33
N ILE A 138 -2.63 1.50 -3.76
CA ILE A 138 -2.10 1.75 -5.11
C ILE A 138 -0.72 1.10 -5.27
N ASP A 139 0.23 1.37 -4.36
CA ASP A 139 1.60 0.83 -4.43
C ASP A 139 1.58 -0.72 -4.47
N ALA A 140 0.69 -1.37 -3.71
CA ALA A 140 0.55 -2.83 -3.66
C ALA A 140 0.04 -3.48 -4.96
N HIS A 141 -0.66 -2.74 -5.82
CA HIS A 141 -1.21 -3.25 -7.08
C HIS A 141 -0.34 -2.94 -8.32
N GLY A 142 0.75 -2.20 -8.17
CA GLY A 142 1.76 -1.98 -9.23
C GLY A 142 1.24 -1.26 -10.49
N PRO A 143 0.83 0.02 -10.40
CA PRO A 143 0.45 0.83 -11.57
C PRO A 143 1.60 1.02 -12.58
N LEU A 144 1.23 1.37 -13.82
CA LEU A 144 2.18 1.68 -14.90
C LEU A 144 2.76 3.09 -14.82
N ALA A 145 2.09 4.01 -14.12
CA ALA A 145 2.62 5.29 -13.64
C ALA A 145 1.72 5.81 -12.50
N TYR A 146 2.28 6.54 -11.53
CA TYR A 146 1.52 7.06 -10.39
C TYR A 146 2.08 8.38 -9.88
N TRP A 147 1.21 9.38 -9.74
CA TRP A 147 1.48 10.68 -9.15
C TRP A 147 0.57 10.90 -7.93
N PRO A 148 1.06 10.71 -6.70
CA PRO A 148 0.27 10.97 -5.49
C PRO A 148 -0.11 12.45 -5.35
N GLY A 149 0.80 13.37 -5.68
CA GLY A 149 0.70 14.81 -5.40
C GLY A 149 1.14 15.22 -3.99
N THR A 150 1.65 14.27 -3.20
CA THR A 150 2.01 14.41 -1.78
C THR A 150 3.43 14.95 -1.55
N ASP A 151 3.93 15.78 -2.46
CA ASP A 151 5.33 16.22 -2.50
C ASP A 151 5.67 17.36 -1.52
N GLY A 152 4.65 17.92 -0.85
CA GLY A 152 4.78 18.97 0.17
C GLY A 152 4.90 20.40 -0.37
N GLU A 153 4.80 21.39 0.53
CA GLU A 153 4.68 22.82 0.18
C GLU A 153 5.89 23.43 -0.55
N ASN A 154 7.06 22.78 -0.50
CA ASN A 154 8.27 23.24 -1.19
C ASN A 154 8.43 22.63 -2.59
N ALA A 155 7.49 21.81 -3.04
CA ALA A 155 7.54 21.20 -4.37
C ALA A 155 7.18 22.19 -5.49
N ILE A 156 7.71 21.93 -6.68
CA ILE A 156 7.43 22.69 -7.92
C ILE A 156 6.84 21.81 -9.02
N GLN A 157 6.71 20.52 -8.75
CA GLN A 157 6.21 19.46 -9.62
C GLN A 157 5.86 18.25 -8.74
N GLY A 158 4.90 17.42 -9.15
CA GLY A 158 4.57 16.18 -8.45
C GLY A 158 5.46 15.03 -8.89
N THR A 159 5.95 14.20 -7.96
CA THR A 159 6.83 13.07 -8.27
C THR A 159 6.05 11.89 -8.85
N GLU A 160 6.61 11.26 -9.89
CA GLU A 160 6.17 9.96 -10.38
C GLU A 160 6.87 8.86 -9.57
N VAL A 161 6.11 7.97 -8.92
CA VAL A 161 6.65 7.09 -7.86
C VAL A 161 6.89 5.63 -8.28
N THR A 162 6.55 5.23 -9.50
CA THR A 162 6.77 3.85 -10.00
C THR A 162 8.10 3.67 -10.72
N GLY A 163 8.53 4.66 -11.50
CA GLY A 163 9.74 4.61 -12.33
C GLY A 163 10.62 5.87 -12.23
N GLY A 164 10.11 6.97 -11.70
CA GLY A 164 10.89 8.18 -11.40
C GLY A 164 11.33 8.97 -12.65
N GLY A 165 10.55 8.92 -13.73
CA GLY A 165 10.97 9.43 -15.05
C GLY A 165 10.11 10.54 -15.67
N SER A 166 8.91 10.85 -15.15
CA SER A 166 8.00 11.80 -15.80
C SER A 166 7.17 12.59 -14.76
N PRO A 167 7.72 13.67 -14.17
CA PRO A 167 7.04 14.42 -13.12
C PRO A 167 5.79 15.16 -13.64
N LEU A 168 4.82 15.33 -12.75
CA LEU A 168 3.59 16.08 -12.98
C LEU A 168 3.90 17.60 -12.88
N ARG A 169 3.96 18.28 -14.03
CA ARG A 169 4.35 19.69 -14.15
C ARG A 169 3.14 20.60 -14.28
N SER A 170 3.09 21.68 -13.52
CA SER A 170 2.16 22.77 -13.76
C SER A 170 2.59 23.63 -14.95
N VAL A 171 1.62 24.11 -15.72
CA VAL A 171 1.81 25.09 -16.80
C VAL A 171 0.66 26.10 -16.75
N GLY A 172 1.02 27.39 -16.75
CA GLY A 172 0.05 28.48 -16.83
C GLY A 172 -0.50 28.67 -18.24
N GLU A 173 -1.78 29.04 -18.33
CA GLU A 173 -2.41 29.30 -19.62
C GLU A 173 -1.78 30.56 -20.29
N ALA A 174 -1.73 30.56 -21.63
CA ALA A 174 -1.13 31.63 -22.44
C ALA A 174 0.35 31.99 -22.12
N GLY A 175 1.13 31.08 -21.52
CA GLY A 175 2.57 31.28 -21.30
C GLY A 175 2.94 32.19 -20.11
N SER A 176 1.97 32.58 -19.29
CA SER A 176 2.23 33.27 -18.03
C SER A 176 2.74 32.28 -16.97
N PHE A 177 3.98 32.44 -16.50
CA PHE A 177 4.50 31.64 -15.39
C PHE A 177 3.76 31.87 -14.06
N TYR A 178 3.03 32.99 -13.93
CA TYR A 178 2.45 33.48 -12.66
C TYR A 178 0.94 33.23 -12.51
N GLN A 179 0.25 32.77 -13.56
CA GLN A 179 -1.16 32.37 -13.50
C GLN A 179 -1.25 30.86 -13.67
N GLY A 180 -2.16 30.20 -12.93
CA GLY A 180 -2.33 28.74 -13.05
C GLY A 180 -1.24 27.89 -12.41
N GLN A 181 -0.53 28.42 -11.39
CA GLN A 181 0.33 27.58 -10.53
C GLN A 181 -0.51 26.97 -9.40
N PRO A 182 -0.36 25.66 -9.11
CA PRO A 182 -1.07 25.00 -8.03
C PRO A 182 -0.26 25.00 -6.71
N ASN A 183 -0.97 24.86 -5.60
CA ASN A 183 -0.42 24.86 -4.24
C ASN A 183 -0.08 23.42 -3.81
N TRP A 184 1.14 22.96 -4.09
CA TRP A 184 1.61 21.63 -3.66
C TRP A 184 1.52 21.44 -2.15
N GLY A 185 1.16 20.23 -1.69
CA GLY A 185 1.09 19.87 -0.27
C GLY A 185 0.03 20.57 0.59
N ARG A 186 -0.82 21.44 0.01
CA ARG A 186 -1.88 22.18 0.74
C ARG A 186 -3.29 21.60 0.56
N GLY A 187 -3.50 20.72 -0.43
CA GLY A 187 -4.79 20.12 -0.70
C GLY A 187 -5.12 19.02 0.31
N GLN A 188 -6.30 19.06 0.92
CA GLN A 188 -6.77 17.99 1.80
C GLN A 188 -7.98 17.28 1.19
N LEU A 189 -7.77 16.10 0.60
CA LEU A 189 -8.86 15.28 0.05
C LEU A 189 -9.84 14.84 1.16
N ALA A 190 -9.30 14.20 2.20
CA ALA A 190 -10.01 13.86 3.44
C ALA A 190 -9.05 13.81 4.63
N SER A 191 -9.56 13.94 5.87
CA SER A 191 -8.76 14.03 7.12
C SER A 191 -8.06 12.73 7.56
N TRP A 192 -7.91 11.77 6.65
CA TRP A 192 -7.24 10.48 6.80
C TRP A 192 -6.38 10.08 5.59
N LEU A 193 -6.27 10.95 4.59
CA LEU A 193 -5.33 10.84 3.48
C LEU A 193 -4.17 11.84 3.70
N ASP A 194 -3.02 11.57 3.10
CA ASP A 194 -1.89 12.49 3.16
C ASP A 194 -2.19 13.78 2.34
N PRO A 195 -1.65 14.96 2.70
CA PRO A 195 -1.90 16.20 1.95
C PRO A 195 -1.37 16.13 0.51
N VAL A 196 -2.20 16.55 -0.44
CA VAL A 196 -1.94 16.54 -1.89
C VAL A 196 -1.80 17.97 -2.43
N VAL A 197 -1.90 18.14 -3.76
CA VAL A 197 -1.90 19.46 -4.39
C VAL A 197 -3.29 20.11 -4.34
N GLU A 198 -3.32 21.40 -4.01
CA GLU A 198 -4.51 22.25 -4.08
C GLU A 198 -4.49 23.04 -5.39
N LEU A 199 -5.62 23.08 -6.08
CA LEU A 199 -5.87 23.93 -7.25
C LEU A 199 -6.54 25.22 -6.77
N PRO A 200 -5.91 26.41 -6.87
CA PRO A 200 -6.41 27.62 -6.21
C PRO A 200 -7.68 28.21 -6.85
N ALA A 201 -8.59 28.69 -6.02
CA ALA A 201 -9.72 29.51 -6.45
C ALA A 201 -9.25 30.80 -7.17
N GLN A 202 -10.11 31.33 -8.05
CA GLN A 202 -9.84 32.44 -8.97
C GLN A 202 -8.64 32.20 -9.91
N THR A 203 -8.37 30.95 -10.29
CA THR A 203 -7.34 30.61 -11.27
C THR A 203 -7.81 29.63 -12.35
N ILE A 204 -7.12 29.66 -13.49
CA ILE A 204 -7.22 28.68 -14.59
C ILE A 204 -5.81 28.16 -14.84
N GLY A 205 -5.65 26.86 -15.05
CA GLY A 205 -4.35 26.25 -15.31
C GLY A 205 -4.46 24.76 -15.59
N TYR A 206 -3.32 24.11 -15.80
CA TYR A 206 -3.26 22.65 -15.88
C TYR A 206 -1.96 22.09 -15.32
N VAL A 207 -2.04 20.85 -14.84
CA VAL A 207 -0.88 19.98 -14.60
C VAL A 207 -0.83 18.90 -15.66
N THR A 208 0.36 18.58 -16.18
CA THR A 208 0.57 17.54 -17.19
C THR A 208 1.71 16.61 -16.82
N ALA A 209 1.55 15.33 -17.15
CA ALA A 209 2.61 14.35 -17.10
C ALA A 209 2.69 13.58 -18.43
N THR A 210 3.90 13.28 -18.88
CA THR A 210 4.15 12.32 -19.95
C THR A 210 4.03 10.90 -19.38
N ILE A 211 3.58 9.96 -20.21
CA ILE A 211 3.48 8.54 -19.89
C ILE A 211 4.45 7.80 -20.82
N SER A 212 5.38 7.03 -20.25
CA SER A 212 6.31 6.20 -21.04
C SER A 212 5.54 5.17 -21.88
N PRO A 213 5.85 4.97 -23.17
CA PRO A 213 5.14 4.02 -24.04
C PRO A 213 5.06 2.60 -23.47
N ARG A 214 3.90 1.95 -23.61
CA ARG A 214 3.61 0.60 -23.09
C ARG A 214 2.93 -0.27 -24.15
N THR A 215 3.23 -1.57 -24.17
CA THR A 215 2.48 -2.55 -24.98
C THR A 215 1.42 -3.21 -24.11
N ILE A 216 0.16 -2.83 -24.31
CA ILE A 216 -1.02 -3.28 -23.55
C ILE A 216 -2.25 -3.31 -24.48
N ASN A 217 -3.33 -3.98 -24.07
CA ASN A 217 -4.63 -4.05 -24.75
C ASN A 217 -5.80 -3.49 -23.92
N ALA A 218 -5.51 -3.01 -22.71
CA ALA A 218 -6.46 -2.38 -21.81
C ALA A 218 -5.71 -1.43 -20.87
N TRP A 219 -6.34 -0.31 -20.54
CA TRP A 219 -5.86 0.61 -19.51
C TRP A 219 -6.99 1.09 -18.59
N SER A 220 -6.61 1.68 -17.46
CA SER A 220 -7.49 2.50 -16.65
C SER A 220 -6.71 3.71 -16.15
N VAL A 221 -7.41 4.84 -16.01
CA VAL A 221 -6.88 6.02 -15.32
C VAL A 221 -7.82 6.41 -14.19
N ASP A 222 -7.23 6.85 -13.09
CA ASP A 222 -7.96 7.31 -11.91
C ASP A 222 -7.45 8.69 -11.52
N HIS A 223 -8.32 9.46 -10.88
CA HIS A 223 -7.94 10.60 -10.06
C HIS A 223 -8.87 10.72 -8.85
N VAL A 224 -8.41 11.44 -7.84
CA VAL A 224 -9.17 11.68 -6.61
C VAL A 224 -9.20 13.17 -6.34
N VAL A 225 -10.40 13.70 -6.06
CA VAL A 225 -10.67 15.12 -5.86
C VAL A 225 -11.54 15.36 -4.63
N ASN A 226 -11.49 16.58 -4.09
CA ASN A 226 -12.52 17.12 -3.21
C ASN A 226 -12.99 18.44 -3.81
N SER A 227 -14.30 18.62 -3.97
CA SER A 227 -14.87 19.85 -4.54
C SER A 227 -16.16 20.21 -3.82
N ARG A 228 -16.41 21.51 -3.66
CA ARG A 228 -17.55 22.06 -2.94
C ARG A 228 -18.43 22.90 -3.85
N GLY A 229 -19.67 22.45 -3.99
CA GLY A 229 -20.73 23.16 -4.68
C GLY A 229 -20.54 23.32 -6.18
N PRO A 230 -21.55 23.88 -6.86
CA PRO A 230 -21.39 24.37 -8.22
C PRO A 230 -20.56 25.67 -8.20
N GLY A 231 -19.63 25.77 -9.14
CA GLY A 231 -18.69 26.88 -9.38
C GLY A 231 -17.42 26.34 -10.04
N ASN A 232 -16.92 25.23 -9.50
CA ASN A 232 -15.66 24.60 -9.89
C ASN A 232 -15.79 23.73 -11.15
N VAL A 233 -15.02 24.05 -12.20
CA VAL A 233 -14.89 23.19 -13.40
C VAL A 233 -13.50 22.58 -13.47
N THR A 234 -13.43 21.25 -13.47
CA THR A 234 -12.20 20.46 -13.62
C THR A 234 -12.33 19.43 -14.73
N SER A 235 -11.20 18.94 -15.26
CA SER A 235 -11.22 17.85 -16.23
C SER A 235 -9.92 17.04 -16.24
N LEU A 236 -10.03 15.71 -16.16
CA LEU A 236 -8.96 14.81 -16.58
C LEU A 236 -9.03 14.60 -18.09
N GLN A 237 -7.94 14.90 -18.79
CA GLN A 237 -7.73 14.66 -20.21
C GLN A 237 -6.56 13.68 -20.37
N VAL A 238 -6.73 12.64 -21.17
CA VAL A 238 -5.66 11.68 -21.48
C VAL A 238 -5.59 11.42 -22.97
N TYR A 239 -4.36 11.31 -23.49
CA TYR A 239 -4.07 11.22 -24.91
C TYR A 239 -3.38 9.89 -25.24
N ASP A 240 -3.82 9.26 -26.31
CA ASP A 240 -3.23 8.03 -26.84
C ASP A 240 -1.94 8.29 -27.66
N THR A 241 -1.18 7.23 -27.96
CA THR A 241 0.00 7.29 -28.86
C THR A 241 -0.38 7.43 -30.35
N GLY A 242 -1.47 8.12 -30.67
CA GLY A 242 -1.88 8.40 -32.05
C GLY A 242 -1.05 9.54 -32.65
N ALA A 243 -0.49 9.33 -33.84
CA ALA A 243 0.52 10.22 -34.42
C ALA A 243 0.00 11.60 -34.91
N GLN A 244 -1.28 11.91 -34.72
CA GLN A 244 -1.98 13.11 -35.21
C GLN A 244 -1.66 13.44 -36.68
N SER A 245 -1.77 12.45 -37.57
CA SER A 245 -1.58 12.61 -39.01
C SER A 245 -2.92 12.64 -39.76
N ALA A 246 -2.89 12.87 -41.07
CA ALA A 246 -4.06 12.79 -41.95
C ALA A 246 -4.80 11.43 -41.94
N THR A 247 -4.19 10.36 -41.43
CA THR A 247 -4.77 9.00 -41.41
C THR A 247 -4.74 8.31 -40.05
N VAL A 248 -3.95 8.80 -39.09
CA VAL A 248 -3.83 8.23 -37.74
C VAL A 248 -4.17 9.32 -36.72
N PRO A 249 -5.41 9.36 -36.20
CA PRO A 249 -5.78 10.35 -35.22
C PRO A 249 -5.10 10.12 -33.87
N ARG A 250 -4.81 11.20 -33.16
CA ARG A 250 -4.55 11.21 -31.71
C ARG A 250 -5.89 11.31 -30.98
N VAL A 251 -6.16 10.36 -30.12
CA VAL A 251 -7.43 10.21 -29.40
C VAL A 251 -7.28 10.80 -28.00
N GLU A 252 -8.03 11.86 -27.75
CA GLU A 252 -8.22 12.45 -26.43
C GLU A 252 -9.47 11.85 -25.78
N TRP A 253 -9.31 11.22 -24.62
CA TRP A 253 -10.42 10.94 -23.70
C TRP A 253 -10.47 12.04 -22.64
N ARG A 254 -11.67 12.54 -22.34
CA ARG A 254 -11.86 13.60 -21.36
C ARG A 254 -13.02 13.28 -20.42
N ILE A 255 -12.76 13.33 -19.12
CA ILE A 255 -13.78 13.45 -18.07
C ILE A 255 -13.91 14.95 -17.77
N ASP A 256 -15.06 15.55 -18.04
CA ASP A 256 -15.39 16.92 -17.63
C ASP A 256 -16.22 16.87 -16.34
N GLU A 257 -15.63 17.31 -15.22
CA GLU A 257 -16.33 17.58 -13.96
C GLU A 257 -16.90 19.00 -14.02
N TRP A 258 -18.17 19.10 -14.37
CA TRP A 258 -18.84 20.38 -14.60
C TRP A 258 -19.87 20.67 -13.52
N GLY A 259 -19.39 21.19 -12.39
CA GLY A 259 -20.20 21.88 -11.38
C GLY A 259 -20.13 23.39 -11.62
N SER A 260 -21.13 24.01 -12.26
CA SER A 260 -21.17 25.48 -12.40
C SER A 260 -22.60 26.00 -12.55
N GLY A 261 -23.06 26.83 -11.63
CA GLY A 261 -24.45 27.32 -11.58
C GLY A 261 -25.45 26.17 -11.63
N SER A 262 -26.33 26.17 -12.64
CA SER A 262 -27.33 25.12 -12.85
C SER A 262 -26.77 23.78 -13.34
N PHE A 263 -25.49 23.71 -13.73
CA PHE A 263 -24.85 22.45 -14.14
C PHE A 263 -24.25 21.75 -12.92
N ASN A 264 -24.70 20.52 -12.70
CA ASN A 264 -24.18 19.57 -11.71
C ASN A 264 -24.06 18.21 -12.42
N GLN A 265 -22.94 18.00 -13.11
CA GLN A 265 -22.75 16.84 -13.98
C GLN A 265 -21.30 16.38 -14.05
N VAL A 266 -21.11 15.12 -14.46
CA VAL A 266 -19.86 14.62 -15.05
C VAL A 266 -20.16 14.21 -16.49
N GLN A 267 -19.34 14.62 -17.45
CA GLN A 267 -19.46 14.18 -18.84
C GLN A 267 -18.22 13.40 -19.27
N LEU A 268 -18.43 12.31 -20.00
CA LEU A 268 -17.36 11.62 -20.72
C LEU A 268 -17.38 12.06 -22.18
N ARG A 269 -16.24 12.52 -22.68
CA ARG A 269 -16.05 12.91 -24.08
C ARG A 269 -14.88 12.16 -24.69
N ILE A 270 -14.96 11.96 -26.00
CA ILE A 270 -13.84 11.54 -26.83
C ILE A 270 -13.64 12.57 -27.95
N THR A 271 -12.39 12.94 -28.24
CA THR A 271 -12.02 13.77 -29.39
C THR A 271 -10.93 13.09 -30.20
N GLU A 272 -11.22 12.81 -31.47
CA GLU A 272 -10.29 12.18 -32.40
C GLU A 272 -9.70 13.27 -33.29
N ARG A 273 -8.39 13.53 -33.13
CA ARG A 273 -7.66 14.66 -33.72
C ARG A 273 -6.75 14.16 -34.85
N LEU A 274 -6.98 14.61 -36.07
CA LEU A 274 -6.05 14.47 -37.20
C LEU A 274 -5.15 15.72 -37.26
N ASP A 275 -4.32 15.84 -38.30
CA ASP A 275 -3.48 17.02 -38.54
C ASP A 275 -4.30 18.28 -38.90
N ALA A 276 -5.28 18.13 -39.81
CA ALA A 276 -6.07 19.23 -40.36
C ALA A 276 -7.54 19.26 -39.88
N SER A 277 -7.97 18.34 -39.02
CA SER A 277 -9.36 18.29 -38.51
C SER A 277 -9.47 17.56 -37.18
N SER A 278 -10.63 17.68 -36.52
CA SER A 278 -10.95 16.87 -35.34
C SER A 278 -12.45 16.62 -35.23
N THR A 279 -12.84 15.51 -34.62
CA THR A 279 -14.24 15.20 -34.29
C THR A 279 -14.38 14.95 -32.80
N THR A 280 -15.44 15.48 -32.18
CA THR A 280 -15.72 15.29 -30.74
C THR A 280 -17.10 14.66 -30.56
N ALA A 281 -17.22 13.70 -29.65
CA ALA A 281 -18.49 13.14 -29.21
C ALA A 281 -18.59 13.15 -27.68
N ILE A 282 -19.78 13.45 -27.16
CA ILE A 282 -20.15 13.15 -25.77
C ILE A 282 -20.59 11.68 -25.75
N LEU A 283 -19.96 10.87 -24.90
CA LEU A 283 -20.24 9.45 -24.73
C LEU A 283 -21.18 9.18 -23.55
N ALA A 284 -21.10 10.01 -22.50
CA ALA A 284 -22.00 9.95 -21.34
C ALA A 284 -22.19 11.33 -20.70
N THR A 285 -23.35 11.53 -20.08
CA THR A 285 -23.65 12.67 -19.19
C THR A 285 -24.33 12.13 -17.93
N ILE A 286 -23.63 12.17 -16.81
CA ILE A 286 -24.12 11.76 -15.50
C ILE A 286 -24.63 13.03 -14.81
N ASN A 287 -25.94 13.12 -14.61
CA ASN A 287 -26.58 14.25 -13.93
C ASN A 287 -26.61 14.00 -12.42
N ALA A 288 -26.37 15.04 -11.62
CA ALA A 288 -26.26 14.95 -10.15
C ALA A 288 -25.31 13.84 -9.65
N PRO A 289 -24.05 13.78 -10.11
CA PRO A 289 -23.05 12.75 -9.79
C PRO A 289 -22.65 12.66 -8.31
N GLY A 290 -23.11 13.56 -7.43
CA GLY A 290 -22.77 13.61 -6.01
C GLY A 290 -21.45 14.32 -5.67
N ILE A 291 -20.49 14.36 -6.60
CA ILE A 291 -19.08 14.72 -6.37
C ILE A 291 -18.75 16.18 -5.94
N TYR A 292 -19.76 16.97 -5.56
CA TYR A 292 -19.62 18.39 -5.19
C TYR A 292 -20.13 18.66 -3.76
N ASP A 293 -20.19 17.65 -2.89
CA ASP A 293 -20.69 17.79 -1.50
C ASP A 293 -19.61 18.24 -0.49
N GLY A 294 -18.36 18.38 -0.93
CA GLY A 294 -17.20 18.68 -0.09
C GLY A 294 -16.54 17.47 0.57
N GLY A 295 -16.95 16.26 0.19
CA GLY A 295 -16.25 15.00 0.44
C GLY A 295 -15.13 14.73 -0.55
N VAL A 296 -14.41 13.64 -0.30
CA VAL A 296 -13.46 13.07 -1.26
C VAL A 296 -14.22 12.17 -2.22
N HIS A 297 -13.95 12.28 -3.52
CA HIS A 297 -14.54 11.45 -4.57
C HIS A 297 -13.48 10.83 -5.47
N HIS A 298 -13.77 9.63 -5.96
CA HIS A 298 -12.90 8.83 -6.81
C HIS A 298 -13.52 8.68 -8.19
N LEU A 299 -12.81 9.12 -9.23
CA LEU A 299 -13.22 8.92 -10.62
C LEU A 299 -12.24 7.98 -11.30
N ARG A 300 -12.77 7.07 -12.14
CA ARG A 300 -11.97 6.20 -13.00
C ARG A 300 -12.60 6.05 -14.37
N LEU A 301 -11.79 6.19 -15.42
CA LEU A 301 -12.11 5.73 -16.77
C LEU A 301 -11.31 4.46 -17.07
N LYS A 302 -12.00 3.39 -17.47
CA LYS A 302 -11.43 2.16 -18.02
C LYS A 302 -11.71 2.10 -19.52
N VAL A 303 -10.71 1.70 -20.30
CA VAL A 303 -10.83 1.47 -21.75
C VAL A 303 -10.11 0.17 -22.13
N THR A 304 -10.74 -0.67 -22.92
CA THR A 304 -10.17 -1.92 -23.44
C THR A 304 -10.39 -2.01 -24.95
N ASP A 305 -9.48 -2.70 -25.64
CA ASP A 305 -9.77 -3.25 -26.97
C ASP A 305 -11.04 -4.12 -26.88
N ASP A 306 -11.97 -3.99 -27.83
CA ASP A 306 -13.21 -4.78 -27.87
C ASP A 306 -13.07 -6.09 -28.69
N GLY A 307 -11.92 -6.32 -29.33
CA GLY A 307 -11.66 -7.48 -30.19
C GLY A 307 -12.35 -7.43 -31.55
N ALA A 308 -13.15 -6.38 -31.83
CA ALA A 308 -13.84 -6.13 -33.10
C ALA A 308 -13.23 -4.94 -33.87
N GLY A 309 -12.17 -4.32 -33.36
CA GLY A 309 -11.50 -3.16 -33.96
C GLY A 309 -11.97 -1.81 -33.41
N GLY A 310 -12.74 -1.83 -32.31
CA GLY A 310 -13.14 -0.65 -31.55
C GLY A 310 -12.63 -0.70 -30.10
N LEU A 311 -13.32 0.04 -29.25
CA LEU A 311 -13.04 0.17 -27.81
C LEU A 311 -14.30 -0.08 -27.01
N ALA A 312 -14.19 -0.87 -25.94
CA ALA A 312 -15.15 -0.84 -24.85
C ALA A 312 -14.65 0.15 -23.78
N TRP A 313 -15.55 0.97 -23.25
CA TRP A 313 -15.24 1.97 -22.22
C TRP A 313 -16.21 1.89 -21.06
N GLU A 314 -15.74 2.25 -19.87
CA GLU A 314 -16.52 2.23 -18.64
C GLU A 314 -16.05 3.34 -17.69
N LEU A 315 -16.97 4.20 -17.26
CA LEU A 315 -16.75 5.27 -16.30
C LEU A 315 -17.28 4.86 -14.92
N TYR A 316 -16.42 4.99 -13.92
CA TYR A 316 -16.73 4.77 -12.52
C TYR A 316 -16.68 6.08 -11.74
N ILE A 317 -17.62 6.25 -10.81
CA ILE A 317 -17.58 7.26 -9.74
C ILE A 317 -17.77 6.52 -8.42
N ASP A 318 -16.91 6.80 -7.43
CA ASP A 318 -16.98 6.26 -6.08
C ASP A 318 -17.11 4.72 -6.06
N GLY A 319 -16.31 4.07 -6.91
CA GLY A 319 -16.26 2.62 -7.10
C GLY A 319 -17.43 1.99 -7.86
N ILE A 320 -18.47 2.76 -8.23
CA ILE A 320 -19.66 2.30 -8.95
C ILE A 320 -19.53 2.62 -10.43
N SER A 321 -19.83 1.66 -11.31
CA SER A 321 -19.95 1.89 -12.76
C SER A 321 -21.20 2.73 -13.04
N VAL A 322 -21.01 3.95 -13.57
CA VAL A 322 -22.09 4.94 -13.81
C VAL A 322 -22.45 5.08 -15.28
N ALA A 323 -21.56 4.72 -16.19
CA ALA A 323 -21.82 4.65 -17.63
C ALA A 323 -20.82 3.71 -18.32
N SER A 324 -21.27 3.02 -19.36
CA SER A 324 -20.42 2.20 -20.23
C SER A 324 -20.92 2.18 -21.66
N GLY A 325 -20.07 1.75 -22.59
CA GLY A 325 -20.45 1.62 -24.00
C GLY A 325 -19.26 1.20 -24.86
N THR A 326 -19.42 1.36 -26.18
CA THR A 326 -18.35 1.12 -27.16
C THR A 326 -18.08 2.35 -28.02
N ARG A 327 -16.95 2.35 -28.73
CA ARG A 327 -16.54 3.37 -29.70
C ARG A 327 -15.75 2.72 -30.84
N ALA A 328 -16.15 2.94 -32.08
CA ALA A 328 -15.44 2.45 -33.27
C ALA A 328 -14.20 3.32 -33.58
N THR A 329 -13.14 3.17 -32.79
CA THR A 329 -11.81 3.74 -33.04
C THR A 329 -10.72 2.79 -32.49
N VAL A 330 -9.48 2.93 -32.94
CA VAL A 330 -8.42 1.91 -32.70
C VAL A 330 -7.82 2.02 -31.30
N PHE A 331 -7.60 0.89 -30.62
CA PHE A 331 -6.89 0.86 -29.33
C PHE A 331 -5.43 1.30 -29.44
N ARG A 332 -5.05 2.21 -28.54
CA ARG A 332 -3.66 2.60 -28.28
C ARG A 332 -3.45 2.83 -26.78
N PRO A 333 -2.22 2.61 -26.27
CA PRO A 333 -1.81 3.04 -24.94
C PRO A 333 -1.80 4.56 -24.82
N LEU A 334 -1.82 5.07 -23.59
CA LEU A 334 -1.68 6.50 -23.30
C LEU A 334 -0.22 6.95 -23.31
N GLU A 335 0.03 8.18 -23.77
CA GLU A 335 1.33 8.87 -23.76
C GLU A 335 1.35 10.17 -22.94
N GLN A 336 0.18 10.70 -22.57
CA GLN A 336 0.08 11.94 -21.81
C GLN A 336 -1.20 11.97 -20.97
N ALA A 337 -1.07 12.49 -19.75
CA ALA A 337 -2.19 12.95 -18.93
C ALA A 337 -2.10 14.46 -18.69
N VAL A 338 -3.26 15.11 -18.63
CA VAL A 338 -3.43 16.53 -18.33
C VAL A 338 -4.64 16.68 -17.40
N PHE A 339 -4.46 17.25 -16.22
CA PHE A 339 -5.58 17.69 -15.37
C PHE A 339 -5.69 19.21 -15.46
N ARG A 340 -6.79 19.71 -16.04
CA ARG A 340 -7.06 21.15 -16.22
C ARG A 340 -8.12 21.60 -15.22
N TRP A 341 -7.97 22.81 -14.70
CA TRP A 341 -8.97 23.46 -13.85
C TRP A 341 -9.32 24.85 -14.38
N SER A 342 -10.55 25.27 -14.11
CA SER A 342 -11.08 26.61 -14.36
C SER A 342 -11.95 26.98 -13.17
N LEU A 343 -11.30 27.51 -12.13
CA LEU A 343 -11.89 27.85 -10.84
C LEU A 343 -12.08 29.37 -10.72
N VAL A 344 -12.60 30.01 -11.77
CA VAL A 344 -12.91 31.45 -11.80
C VAL A 344 -14.40 31.69 -11.65
N GLU A 345 -14.77 32.71 -10.88
CA GLU A 345 -16.18 33.05 -10.66
C GLU A 345 -16.87 33.47 -11.97
N GLY A 346 -18.06 32.91 -12.21
CA GLY A 346 -18.87 33.20 -13.38
C GLY A 346 -20.36 33.17 -13.05
N GLY A 347 -21.12 34.16 -13.54
CA GLY A 347 -22.56 34.23 -13.34
C GLY A 347 -23.03 34.44 -11.89
N GLY A 348 -22.15 34.93 -11.00
CA GLY A 348 -22.45 35.09 -9.57
C GLY A 348 -22.37 33.79 -8.77
N VAL A 349 -21.63 32.80 -9.28
CA VAL A 349 -21.40 31.51 -8.63
C VAL A 349 -19.97 31.48 -8.10
N PRO A 350 -19.75 31.48 -6.78
CA PRO A 350 -18.41 31.49 -6.20
C PRO A 350 -17.68 30.16 -6.45
N THR A 351 -16.36 30.22 -6.50
CA THR A 351 -15.47 29.07 -6.64
C THR A 351 -14.63 28.86 -5.38
N GLU A 352 -14.42 27.60 -5.00
CA GLU A 352 -13.51 27.22 -3.91
C GLU A 352 -12.23 26.58 -4.48
N SER A 353 -11.21 26.38 -3.64
CA SER A 353 -10.04 25.61 -4.06
C SER A 353 -10.37 24.11 -4.12
N VAL A 354 -9.74 23.40 -5.05
CA VAL A 354 -9.99 21.97 -5.30
C VAL A 354 -8.74 21.16 -4.99
N PRO A 355 -8.69 20.42 -3.87
CA PRO A 355 -7.70 19.37 -3.67
C PRO A 355 -7.79 18.30 -4.78
N PHE A 356 -6.65 17.99 -5.40
CA PHE A 356 -6.50 16.99 -6.45
C PHE A 356 -5.30 16.09 -6.12
N GLY A 357 -5.41 14.79 -6.37
CA GLY A 357 -4.29 13.88 -6.18
C GLY A 357 -4.55 12.47 -6.68
N HIS A 358 -3.59 11.60 -6.38
CA HIS A 358 -3.58 10.17 -6.71
C HIS A 358 -3.92 9.86 -8.18
N LEU A 359 -3.33 10.60 -9.11
CA LEU A 359 -3.44 10.32 -10.55
C LEU A 359 -2.69 9.01 -10.86
N THR A 360 -3.39 7.98 -11.31
CA THR A 360 -2.80 6.67 -11.68
C THR A 360 -3.06 6.31 -13.13
N TYR A 361 -2.12 5.57 -13.72
CA TYR A 361 -2.28 4.86 -14.99
C TYR A 361 -2.05 3.37 -14.76
N TRP A 362 -3.04 2.55 -15.12
CA TRP A 362 -3.03 1.09 -14.99
C TRP A 362 -2.98 0.40 -16.35
N GLY A 363 -2.41 -0.80 -16.38
CA GLY A 363 -2.59 -1.75 -17.48
C GLY A 363 -3.87 -2.57 -17.33
N PRO A 364 -3.94 -3.75 -17.96
CA PRO A 364 -5.13 -4.62 -17.92
C PRO A 364 -5.55 -5.08 -16.51
N ASN A 365 -4.59 -5.19 -15.59
CA ASN A 365 -4.76 -5.76 -14.26
C ASN A 365 -5.01 -4.70 -13.16
N ALA A 366 -5.77 -3.64 -13.47
CA ALA A 366 -6.13 -2.63 -12.49
C ALA A 366 -6.94 -3.25 -11.31
N PRO A 367 -6.75 -2.79 -10.05
CA PRO A 367 -7.60 -3.23 -8.92
C PRO A 367 -9.07 -2.90 -9.17
N ALA A 368 -10.01 -3.61 -8.55
CA ALA A 368 -11.43 -3.28 -8.69
C ALA A 368 -11.71 -1.86 -8.17
N ALA A 369 -12.52 -1.08 -8.90
CA ALA A 369 -12.78 0.32 -8.57
C ALA A 369 -13.38 0.49 -7.17
N ILE A 370 -14.24 -0.44 -6.76
CA ILE A 370 -14.84 -0.48 -5.41
C ILE A 370 -13.80 -0.67 -4.29
N ASP A 371 -12.69 -1.37 -4.54
CA ASP A 371 -11.62 -1.57 -3.56
C ASP A 371 -10.67 -0.37 -3.49
N THR A 372 -10.42 0.29 -4.62
CA THR A 372 -9.78 1.62 -4.64
C THR A 372 -10.62 2.64 -3.87
N TRP A 373 -11.94 2.65 -4.06
CA TRP A 373 -12.84 3.53 -3.31
C TRP A 373 -12.85 3.23 -1.80
N ARG A 374 -12.89 1.95 -1.40
CA ARG A 374 -12.72 1.55 0.01
C ARG A 374 -11.42 2.09 0.61
N ALA A 375 -10.33 2.12 -0.16
CA ALA A 375 -9.07 2.70 0.27
C ALA A 375 -9.11 4.24 0.35
N VAL A 376 -9.75 4.93 -0.60
CA VAL A 376 -10.02 6.40 -0.54
C VAL A 376 -10.79 6.76 0.74
N GLN A 377 -11.79 5.97 1.09
CA GLN A 377 -12.59 6.12 2.32
C GLN A 377 -11.86 5.71 3.62
N GLY A 378 -10.58 5.34 3.56
CA GLY A 378 -9.82 4.88 4.72
C GLY A 378 -10.34 3.57 5.33
N HIS A 379 -11.01 2.73 4.54
CA HIS A 379 -11.74 1.54 4.99
C HIS A 379 -12.68 1.83 6.17
N VAL A 380 -13.45 2.93 6.09
CA VAL A 380 -14.45 3.29 7.11
C VAL A 380 -15.43 2.14 7.36
N ARG A 381 -15.81 1.92 8.62
CA ARG A 381 -16.65 0.81 9.12
C ARG A 381 -16.06 -0.60 9.03
N GLU A 382 -14.83 -0.76 8.57
CA GLU A 382 -14.11 -2.03 8.64
C GLU A 382 -13.98 -2.52 10.11
N LEU A 383 -14.17 -3.81 10.32
CA LEU A 383 -14.11 -4.45 11.63
C LEU A 383 -12.65 -4.56 12.10
N ALA A 384 -12.38 -4.28 13.38
CA ALA A 384 -11.02 -4.18 13.91
C ALA A 384 -10.15 -5.42 13.67
N GLY A 385 -10.73 -6.62 13.78
CA GLY A 385 -10.06 -7.89 13.46
C GLY A 385 -9.72 -8.02 11.97
N ARG A 386 -10.65 -7.64 11.07
CA ARG A 386 -10.42 -7.64 9.62
C ARG A 386 -9.41 -6.57 9.20
N ARG A 387 -9.34 -5.44 9.90
CA ARG A 387 -8.27 -4.44 9.72
C ARG A 387 -6.89 -5.01 10.04
N ILE A 388 -6.76 -5.82 11.10
CA ILE A 388 -5.50 -6.51 11.45
C ILE A 388 -5.12 -7.52 10.36
N GLU A 389 -6.07 -8.31 9.88
CA GLU A 389 -5.89 -9.27 8.78
C GLU A 389 -5.43 -8.59 7.48
N ARG A 390 -6.14 -7.54 7.02
CA ARG A 390 -5.75 -6.75 5.83
C ARG A 390 -4.36 -6.14 5.98
N LEU A 391 -4.07 -5.49 7.11
CA LEU A 391 -2.76 -4.84 7.32
C LEU A 391 -1.61 -5.85 7.34
N CYS A 392 -1.83 -7.05 7.88
CA CYS A 392 -0.85 -8.14 7.81
C CYS A 392 -0.65 -8.62 6.36
N ALA A 393 -1.72 -8.78 5.59
CA ALA A 393 -1.66 -9.14 4.17
C ALA A 393 -0.94 -8.07 3.32
N GLU A 394 -1.22 -6.78 3.54
CA GLU A 394 -0.54 -5.63 2.89
C GLU A 394 0.98 -5.60 3.12
N GLN A 395 1.49 -6.30 4.13
CA GLN A 395 2.91 -6.35 4.49
C GLN A 395 3.51 -7.75 4.31
N SER A 396 2.77 -8.70 3.72
CA SER A 396 3.15 -10.11 3.60
C SER A 396 3.57 -10.75 4.93
N VAL A 397 2.91 -10.36 6.03
CA VAL A 397 3.15 -10.88 7.39
C VAL A 397 2.13 -11.97 7.69
N PRO A 398 2.54 -13.23 7.90
CA PRO A 398 1.60 -14.30 8.29
C PRO A 398 0.88 -13.97 9.60
N LEU A 399 -0.43 -14.24 9.64
CA LEU A 399 -1.29 -13.98 10.78
C LEU A 399 -2.09 -15.23 11.16
N GLN A 400 -1.83 -15.77 12.34
CA GLN A 400 -2.70 -16.75 13.00
C GLN A 400 -3.84 -16.03 13.73
N VAL A 401 -5.05 -16.58 13.67
CA VAL A 401 -6.24 -16.00 14.30
C VAL A 401 -6.83 -16.95 15.35
N ASN A 402 -7.16 -16.42 16.53
CA ASN A 402 -7.83 -17.16 17.59
C ASN A 402 -9.15 -16.46 17.96
N GLY A 403 -10.24 -16.91 17.35
CA GLY A 403 -11.57 -16.32 17.47
C GLY A 403 -12.14 -15.90 16.11
N ASP A 404 -13.35 -15.35 16.12
CA ASP A 404 -13.98 -14.81 14.92
C ASP A 404 -13.68 -13.30 14.79
N LEU A 405 -13.07 -12.90 13.67
CA LEU A 405 -12.76 -11.50 13.36
C LEU A 405 -14.03 -10.66 13.14
N ASP A 406 -15.12 -11.26 12.67
CA ASP A 406 -16.36 -10.55 12.34
C ASP A 406 -17.22 -10.24 13.57
N THR A 407 -16.84 -10.76 14.74
CA THR A 407 -17.38 -10.33 16.05
C THR A 407 -16.75 -9.05 16.60
N SER A 408 -15.69 -8.54 15.96
CA SER A 408 -14.98 -7.35 16.42
C SER A 408 -15.68 -6.04 16.00
N PRO A 409 -15.58 -4.96 16.80
CA PRO A 409 -16.26 -3.69 16.51
C PRO A 409 -15.71 -2.98 15.25
N ALA A 410 -16.61 -2.27 14.56
CA ALA A 410 -16.31 -1.43 13.41
C ALA A 410 -15.48 -0.19 13.78
N MET A 411 -14.49 0.15 12.96
CA MET A 411 -13.60 1.28 13.15
C MET A 411 -13.94 2.48 12.24
N GLY A 412 -13.49 3.68 12.66
CA GLY A 412 -13.45 4.86 11.79
C GLY A 412 -12.40 4.77 10.67
N PRO A 413 -12.30 5.80 9.81
CA PRO A 413 -11.32 5.85 8.73
C PRO A 413 -9.89 5.72 9.26
N GLN A 414 -9.09 4.89 8.60
CA GLN A 414 -7.69 4.66 8.95
C GLN A 414 -6.81 5.77 8.37
N ARG A 415 -6.17 6.51 9.27
CA ARG A 415 -5.15 7.55 8.99
C ARG A 415 -3.78 6.94 8.62
N PRO A 416 -2.84 7.73 8.09
CA PRO A 416 -1.43 7.32 7.95
C PRO A 416 -0.85 6.89 9.31
N GLY A 417 0.00 5.88 9.30
CA GLY A 417 0.65 5.37 10.51
C GLY A 417 1.62 4.23 10.20
N LYS A 418 2.49 3.88 11.16
CA LYS A 418 3.37 2.71 10.99
C LYS A 418 2.57 1.44 11.19
N PHE A 419 2.92 0.37 10.46
CA PHE A 419 2.25 -0.94 10.52
C PHE A 419 1.91 -1.41 11.95
N LEU A 420 2.89 -1.44 12.86
CA LEU A 420 2.67 -1.87 14.25
C LEU A 420 1.84 -0.88 15.10
N ASP A 421 1.80 0.41 14.74
CA ASP A 421 0.91 1.39 15.38
C ASP A 421 -0.54 1.17 14.96
N LEU A 422 -0.75 0.88 13.67
CA LEU A 422 -2.06 0.60 13.08
C LEU A 422 -2.64 -0.71 13.65
N LEU A 423 -1.86 -1.79 13.68
CA LEU A 423 -2.28 -3.06 14.32
C LEU A 423 -2.63 -2.86 15.81
N ALA A 424 -1.82 -2.09 16.55
CA ALA A 424 -2.08 -1.80 17.95
C ALA A 424 -3.36 -0.98 18.15
N SER A 425 -3.68 -0.04 17.24
CA SER A 425 -4.92 0.76 17.30
C SER A 425 -6.16 -0.10 17.08
N ALA A 426 -6.12 -1.07 16.16
CA ALA A 426 -7.21 -1.99 15.92
C ALA A 426 -7.39 -2.98 17.09
N ALA A 427 -6.30 -3.55 17.59
CA ALA A 427 -6.34 -4.43 18.76
C ALA A 427 -6.89 -3.71 20.02
N ALA A 428 -6.63 -2.41 20.16
CA ALA A 428 -7.17 -1.59 21.26
C ALA A 428 -8.67 -1.29 21.13
N VAL A 429 -9.22 -1.21 19.91
CA VAL A 429 -10.66 -0.98 19.68
C VAL A 429 -11.48 -2.27 19.89
N ASP A 430 -10.96 -3.43 19.49
CA ASP A 430 -11.57 -4.72 19.84
C ASP A 430 -11.40 -5.06 21.32
N GLY A 431 -10.24 -4.76 21.91
CA GLY A 431 -9.81 -5.27 23.21
C GLY A 431 -9.12 -6.65 23.12
N GLY A 432 -8.76 -7.10 21.92
CA GLY A 432 -8.04 -8.35 21.70
C GLY A 432 -6.55 -8.27 22.06
N VAL A 433 -5.82 -9.34 21.76
CA VAL A 433 -4.38 -9.49 22.09
C VAL A 433 -3.60 -9.91 20.85
N LEU A 434 -2.85 -8.95 20.31
CA LEU A 434 -1.78 -9.20 19.34
C LEU A 434 -0.53 -9.72 20.06
N HIS A 435 0.05 -10.79 19.54
CA HIS A 435 1.27 -11.43 20.01
C HIS A 435 1.98 -12.12 18.84
N GLU A 436 3.01 -12.92 19.12
CA GLU A 436 3.68 -13.76 18.11
C GLU A 436 3.23 -15.22 18.27
N ALA A 437 3.17 -15.93 17.14
CA ALA A 437 2.88 -17.35 17.11
C ALA A 437 3.98 -18.18 17.83
N ARG A 438 3.63 -19.41 18.23
CA ARG A 438 4.54 -20.32 18.95
C ARG A 438 5.09 -21.44 18.08
N ASP A 439 4.41 -21.70 16.97
CA ASP A 439 4.56 -22.83 16.07
C ASP A 439 4.79 -22.43 14.61
N GLU A 440 4.91 -21.13 14.35
CA GLU A 440 5.17 -20.55 13.04
C GLU A 440 5.91 -19.21 13.20
N PHE A 441 6.62 -18.76 12.15
CA PHE A 441 7.14 -17.40 12.07
C PHE A 441 6.01 -16.43 11.66
N ALA A 442 5.06 -16.21 12.57
CA ALA A 442 3.84 -15.45 12.33
C ALA A 442 3.51 -14.50 13.49
N LEU A 443 2.70 -13.48 13.21
CA LEU A 443 1.92 -12.81 14.26
C LEU A 443 0.71 -13.67 14.61
N ALA A 444 0.21 -13.52 15.84
CA ALA A 444 -1.00 -14.18 16.31
C ALA A 444 -1.95 -13.14 16.92
N TYR A 445 -3.21 -13.14 16.50
CA TYR A 445 -4.24 -12.26 17.03
C TYR A 445 -5.37 -13.04 17.70
N ARG A 446 -5.59 -12.77 18.98
CA ARG A 446 -6.71 -13.31 19.74
C ARG A 446 -7.79 -12.25 19.94
N THR A 447 -8.98 -12.46 19.39
CA THR A 447 -10.09 -11.49 19.49
C THR A 447 -10.58 -11.37 20.93
N ASN A 448 -11.22 -10.25 21.27
CA ASN A 448 -11.79 -10.05 22.60
C ASN A 448 -12.91 -11.06 22.90
N ALA A 449 -13.76 -11.37 21.91
CA ALA A 449 -14.81 -12.38 22.02
C ALA A 449 -14.26 -13.75 22.45
N SER A 450 -13.15 -14.23 21.87
CA SER A 450 -12.56 -15.53 22.22
C SER A 450 -11.80 -15.55 23.56
N ARG A 451 -11.78 -14.44 24.29
CA ARG A 451 -11.23 -14.35 25.66
C ARG A 451 -12.29 -14.58 26.73
N TYR A 452 -13.57 -14.32 26.44
CA TYR A 452 -14.68 -14.64 27.34
C TYR A 452 -15.01 -16.15 27.32
N ASN A 453 -15.69 -16.62 28.36
CA ASN A 453 -16.31 -17.95 28.46
C ASN A 453 -15.42 -19.17 28.15
N GLN A 454 -14.09 -19.08 28.37
CA GLN A 454 -13.12 -20.20 28.24
C GLN A 454 -13.25 -21.28 29.34
N GLY A 455 -14.44 -21.50 29.87
CA GLY A 455 -14.70 -22.33 31.06
C GLY A 455 -16.02 -23.11 30.99
N LEU A 456 -16.46 -23.44 29.77
CA LEU A 456 -17.54 -24.36 29.44
C LEU A 456 -16.96 -25.52 28.61
#